data_AF-A0A5R9B713-F1
#
_entry.id   AF-A0A5R9B713-F1
#
_cell.length_a   1.000
_cell.length_b   1.000
_cell.length_c   1.000
_cell.angle_alpha   90.00
_cell.angle_beta   90.00
_cell.angle_gamma   90.00
#
_symmetry.space_group_name_H-M   'P 1'
#
loop_
_entity.id
_entity.type
_entity.pdbx_description
1 polymer ?
#
loop_
_entity_poly.entity_id
_entity_poly.type
_entity_poly.pdbx_seq_one_letter_code
_entity_poly.pdbx_strand_id
1 'polypeptide(L)'
;VVTHAVRITCIAEERAQGLLCSVHQARRPHISVFHDPERFSDRETPLAEYHPAFHTTDHHPEDPDNTADAVAGSVVTAARIAVEDAIELFTLLDWHPRTVRAGIEHICSALTRASSRQAAYEALRRDKHARALLDIPGESWTAMLKALLGHPDAAYAATNAGRGVLLRLLIGESLPMLLRDEDLVVLIAFTAPGQPCTGGGR
;
A
#
# COMPACT_ATOMS: atom_id res chain seq x y z
N VAL A 1 51.85 -40.72 23.88
CA VAL A 1 52.06 -40.31 22.46
C VAL A 1 50.70 -40.32 21.77
N VAL A 2 50.22 -39.18 21.26
CA VAL A 2 48.98 -39.12 20.47
C VAL A 2 49.34 -39.38 19.01
N THR A 3 48.65 -40.32 18.35
CA THR A 3 48.90 -40.57 16.92
C THR A 3 48.35 -39.42 16.07
N HIS A 4 48.96 -39.19 14.92
CA HIS A 4 48.54 -38.12 14.00
C HIS A 4 47.06 -38.23 13.60
N ALA A 5 46.56 -39.46 13.44
CA ALA A 5 45.16 -39.73 13.12
C ALA A 5 44.20 -39.31 14.24
N VAL A 6 44.58 -39.51 15.50
CA VAL A 6 43.79 -39.06 16.66
C VAL A 6 43.78 -37.54 16.71
N ARG A 7 44.92 -36.87 16.48
CA ARG A 7 44.99 -35.40 16.43
C ARG A 7 44.03 -34.81 15.39
N ILE A 8 44.01 -35.34 14.16
CA ILE A 8 43.11 -34.85 13.11
C ILE A 8 41.65 -35.04 13.49
N THR A 9 41.34 -36.13 14.18
CA THR A 9 39.96 -36.44 14.56
C THR A 9 39.46 -35.51 15.65
N CYS A 10 40.26 -35.21 16.67
CA CYS A 10 39.90 -34.23 17.69
C CYS A 10 39.63 -32.84 17.09
N ILE A 11 40.43 -32.40 16.10
CA ILE A 11 40.19 -31.12 15.40
C ILE A 11 38.85 -31.13 14.66
N ALA A 12 38.51 -32.25 14.02
CA ALA A 12 37.23 -32.38 13.31
C ALA A 12 36.03 -32.47 14.27
N GLU A 13 36.22 -33.03 15.47
CA GLU A 13 35.20 -33.11 16.52
C GLU A 13 34.90 -31.75 17.15
N GLU A 14 35.94 -31.00 17.54
CA GLU A 14 35.79 -29.65 18.08
C GLU A 14 35.08 -28.74 17.07
N ARG A 15 35.47 -28.85 15.80
CA ARG A 15 34.84 -28.12 14.72
C ARG A 15 33.40 -28.54 14.44
N ALA A 16 33.11 -29.84 14.51
CA ALA A 16 31.75 -30.34 14.33
C ALA A 16 30.82 -29.83 15.43
N GLN A 17 31.34 -29.75 16.66
CA GLN A 17 30.64 -29.21 17.81
C GLN A 17 30.38 -27.71 17.65
N GLY A 18 31.37 -26.95 17.17
CA GLY A 18 31.21 -25.55 16.80
C GLY A 18 30.10 -25.41 15.76
N LEU A 19 30.29 -25.96 14.56
CA LEU A 19 29.40 -25.85 13.41
C LEU A 19 28.04 -26.58 13.53
N LEU A 20 27.72 -27.18 14.67
CA LEU A 20 26.51 -27.97 14.92
C LEU A 20 26.22 -29.00 13.82
N CYS A 21 27.27 -29.69 13.36
CA CYS A 21 27.20 -30.64 12.27
C CYS A 21 27.91 -31.96 12.61
N SER A 22 27.84 -32.94 11.72
CA SER A 22 28.56 -34.20 11.93
C SER A 22 30.08 -34.04 11.73
N VAL A 23 30.87 -34.85 12.42
CA VAL A 23 32.35 -34.92 12.26
C VAL A 23 32.76 -35.20 10.81
N HIS A 24 31.95 -35.96 10.07
CA HIS A 24 32.17 -36.23 8.66
C HIS A 24 31.93 -34.98 7.78
N GLN A 25 30.91 -34.16 8.10
CA GLN A 25 30.69 -32.87 7.44
C GLN A 25 31.80 -31.87 7.74
N ALA A 26 32.23 -31.77 9.00
CA ALA A 26 33.26 -30.81 9.43
C ALA A 26 34.61 -30.99 8.71
N ARG A 27 34.85 -32.18 8.14
CA ARG A 27 36.04 -32.49 7.32
C ARG A 27 35.95 -31.98 5.87
N ARG A 28 34.78 -31.51 5.42
CA ARG A 28 34.58 -31.08 4.03
C ARG A 28 35.12 -29.66 3.82
N PRO A 29 35.90 -29.41 2.75
CA PRO A 29 36.45 -28.08 2.47
C PRO A 29 35.41 -26.96 2.35
N HIS A 30 34.23 -27.24 1.76
CA HIS A 30 33.18 -26.24 1.62
C HIS A 30 32.49 -25.89 2.94
N ILE A 31 32.54 -26.78 3.94
CA ILE A 31 32.03 -26.51 5.29
C ILE A 31 33.08 -25.81 6.13
N SER A 32 34.35 -26.00 5.77
CA SER A 32 35.48 -25.44 6.48
C SER A 32 35.65 -23.92 6.35
N VAL A 33 34.83 -23.26 5.55
CA VAL A 33 34.85 -21.81 5.36
C VAL A 33 33.95 -21.09 6.38
N PHE A 34 32.99 -21.80 6.97
CA PHE A 34 32.04 -21.20 7.90
C PHE A 34 32.62 -21.08 9.31
N HIS A 35 32.17 -20.04 10.01
CA HIS A 35 32.46 -19.79 11.42
C HIS A 35 31.44 -20.51 12.32
N ASP A 36 31.80 -20.68 13.58
CA ASP A 36 30.92 -21.28 14.57
C ASP A 36 29.63 -20.43 14.73
N PRO A 37 28.44 -21.07 14.74
CA PRO A 37 27.17 -20.43 14.99
C PRO A 37 27.12 -19.88 16.42
N GLU A 38 27.17 -18.56 16.54
CA GLU A 38 26.89 -17.84 17.78
C GLU A 38 25.39 -17.56 17.92
N ARG A 39 24.88 -17.55 19.16
CA ARG A 39 23.51 -17.11 19.39
C ARG A 39 23.43 -15.60 19.28
N PHE A 40 22.26 -15.12 18.84
CA PHE A 40 21.94 -13.69 18.75
C PHE A 40 22.20 -12.93 20.07
N SER A 41 21.93 -13.58 21.21
CA SER A 41 22.07 -13.00 22.55
C SER A 41 23.50 -12.98 23.09
N ASP A 42 24.43 -13.72 22.48
CA ASP A 42 25.82 -13.82 22.96
C ASP A 42 26.69 -12.65 22.45
N ARG A 43 26.14 -11.81 21.56
CA ARG A 43 26.84 -10.67 20.97
C ARG A 43 26.58 -9.38 21.76
N GLU A 44 27.66 -8.70 22.11
CA GLU A 44 27.62 -7.36 22.71
C GLU A 44 27.19 -6.28 21.69
N THR A 45 27.49 -6.47 20.40
CA THR A 45 27.15 -5.51 19.35
C THR A 45 25.76 -5.78 18.78
N PRO A 46 24.86 -4.79 18.73
CA PRO A 46 23.53 -4.94 18.15
C PRO A 46 23.61 -5.31 16.66
N LEU A 47 22.69 -6.15 16.17
CA LEU A 47 22.78 -6.69 14.81
C LEU A 47 22.69 -5.65 13.71
N ALA A 48 22.01 -4.52 13.97
CA ALA A 48 21.99 -3.41 13.05
C ALA A 48 23.42 -3.04 12.68
N GLU A 49 24.32 -2.87 13.65
CA GLU A 49 25.70 -2.41 13.45
C GLU A 49 26.67 -3.47 12.89
N TYR A 50 26.30 -4.76 12.93
CA TYR A 50 27.20 -5.85 12.54
C TYR A 50 27.32 -6.02 11.03
N HIS A 51 26.21 -5.91 10.30
CA HIS A 51 26.22 -6.15 8.86
C HIS A 51 25.32 -5.15 8.15
N PRO A 52 25.78 -4.56 7.03
CA PRO A 52 25.05 -3.51 6.34
C PRO A 52 23.65 -3.91 5.85
N ALA A 53 23.41 -5.20 5.60
CA ALA A 53 22.07 -5.69 5.26
C ALA A 53 21.04 -5.59 6.40
N PHE A 54 21.48 -5.39 7.65
CA PHE A 54 20.61 -5.17 8.81
C PHE A 54 20.56 -3.68 9.23
N HIS A 55 21.29 -2.79 8.55
CA HIS A 55 21.09 -1.36 8.73
C HIS A 55 19.69 -0.99 8.26
N THR A 56 18.87 -0.51 9.19
CA THR A 56 17.66 0.23 8.85
C THR A 56 18.09 1.68 8.73
N THR A 57 18.21 2.20 7.51
CA THR A 57 18.42 3.63 7.31
C THR A 57 17.15 4.35 7.71
N ASP A 58 17.16 4.96 8.89
CA ASP A 58 16.13 5.92 9.28
C ASP A 58 16.32 7.13 8.36
N HIS A 59 15.52 7.21 7.30
CA HIS A 59 15.61 8.27 6.31
C HIS A 59 15.13 9.57 6.95
N HIS A 60 16.08 10.34 7.48
CA HIS A 60 15.82 11.68 7.98
C HIS A 60 15.60 12.62 6.78
N PRO A 61 14.51 13.40 6.75
CA PRO A 61 14.10 14.19 5.58
C PRO A 61 15.02 15.37 5.22
N GLU A 62 16.18 15.53 5.86
CA GLU A 62 17.05 16.71 5.71
C GLU A 62 18.35 16.44 4.91
N ASP A 63 18.56 15.24 4.35
CA ASP A 63 19.73 14.97 3.51
C ASP A 63 19.57 15.57 2.08
N PRO A 64 20.43 16.52 1.67
CA PRO A 64 20.23 17.32 0.45
C PRO A 64 20.56 16.59 -0.87
N ASP A 65 21.01 15.34 -0.82
CA ASP A 65 21.39 14.56 -2.02
C ASP A 65 20.29 13.59 -2.48
N ASN A 66 19.11 13.64 -1.84
CA ASN A 66 18.06 12.63 -2.03
C ASN A 66 17.00 13.07 -3.05
N THR A 67 17.39 13.10 -4.34
CA THR A 67 16.47 13.40 -5.46
C THR A 67 15.28 12.43 -5.52
N ALA A 68 15.43 11.20 -5.03
CA ALA A 68 14.34 10.22 -4.92
C ALA A 68 13.29 10.63 -3.86
N ASP A 69 13.71 11.27 -2.77
CA ASP A 69 12.83 11.73 -1.69
C ASP A 69 12.06 12.99 -2.08
N ALA A 70 12.69 13.89 -2.84
CA ALA A 70 11.99 15.04 -3.42
C ALA A 70 10.87 14.57 -4.38
N VAL A 71 11.12 13.53 -5.17
CA VAL A 71 10.12 12.92 -6.05
C VAL A 71 9.04 12.19 -5.24
N ALA A 72 9.40 11.42 -4.21
CA ALA A 72 8.44 10.76 -3.34
C ALA A 72 7.54 11.75 -2.58
N GLY A 73 8.13 12.80 -2.00
CA GLY A 73 7.41 13.90 -1.34
C GLY A 73 6.52 14.67 -2.32
N SER A 74 6.97 14.89 -3.56
CA SER A 74 6.16 15.47 -4.63
C SER A 74 4.96 14.59 -5.00
N VAL A 75 5.16 13.27 -5.12
CA VAL A 75 4.09 12.30 -5.42
C VAL A 75 3.07 12.24 -4.28
N VAL A 76 3.52 12.20 -3.01
CA VAL A 76 2.63 12.22 -1.84
C VAL A 76 1.84 13.54 -1.79
N THR A 77 2.48 14.65 -2.12
CA THR A 77 1.82 15.96 -2.18
C THR A 77 0.78 16.00 -3.29
N ALA A 78 1.10 15.51 -4.50
CA ALA A 78 0.17 15.41 -5.62
C ALA A 78 -1.02 14.50 -5.30
N ALA A 79 -0.79 13.36 -4.65
CA ALA A 79 -1.87 12.47 -4.21
C ALA A 79 -2.78 13.14 -3.17
N ARG A 80 -2.21 13.89 -2.22
CA ARG A 80 -2.99 14.65 -1.23
C ARG A 80 -3.82 15.75 -1.88
N ILE A 81 -3.25 16.49 -2.84
CA ILE A 81 -3.99 17.51 -3.62
C ILE A 81 -5.13 16.84 -4.40
N ALA A 82 -4.87 15.74 -5.10
CA ALA A 82 -5.90 15.00 -5.83
C ALA A 82 -7.04 14.49 -4.92
N VAL A 83 -6.74 14.10 -3.68
CA VAL A 83 -7.77 13.72 -2.71
C VAL A 83 -8.61 14.92 -2.28
N GLU A 84 -7.99 16.08 -2.00
CA GLU A 84 -8.74 17.30 -1.66
C GLU A 84 -9.56 17.83 -2.84
N ASP A 85 -9.03 17.79 -4.07
CA ASP A 85 -9.77 18.16 -5.30
C ASP A 85 -10.96 17.22 -5.54
N ALA A 86 -10.81 15.93 -5.24
CA ALA A 86 -11.91 14.97 -5.29
C ALA A 86 -12.97 15.28 -4.21
N ILE A 87 -12.56 15.65 -2.99
CA ILE A 87 -13.51 16.08 -1.96
C ILE A 87 -14.27 17.33 -2.44
N GLU A 88 -13.56 18.31 -3.00
CA GLU A 88 -14.16 19.54 -3.53
C GLU A 88 -15.20 19.21 -4.62
N LEU A 89 -14.87 18.35 -5.58
CA LEU A 89 -15.79 17.90 -6.63
C LEU A 89 -17.11 17.37 -6.07
N PHE A 90 -17.06 16.46 -5.09
CA PHE A 90 -18.27 15.89 -4.51
C PHE A 90 -19.06 16.93 -3.69
N THR A 91 -18.37 17.82 -2.97
CA THR A 91 -19.05 18.89 -2.22
C THR A 91 -19.74 19.92 -3.11
N LEU A 92 -19.20 20.19 -4.30
CA LEU A 92 -19.85 21.04 -5.31
C LEU A 92 -21.13 20.39 -5.89
N LEU A 93 -21.27 19.07 -5.76
CA LEU A 93 -22.40 18.29 -6.26
C LEU A 93 -23.39 17.92 -5.13
N ASP A 94 -23.47 18.76 -4.10
CA ASP A 94 -24.38 18.67 -2.95
C ASP A 94 -24.16 17.46 -2.02
N TRP A 95 -22.99 16.82 -2.04
CA TRP A 95 -22.66 15.80 -1.04
C TRP A 95 -22.18 16.43 0.27
N HIS A 96 -22.60 15.86 1.40
CA HIS A 96 -22.19 16.34 2.70
C HIS A 96 -20.66 16.18 2.92
N PRO A 97 -19.92 17.25 3.28
CA PRO A 97 -18.46 17.26 3.26
C PRO A 97 -17.82 16.26 4.22
N ARG A 98 -18.43 16.03 5.40
CA ARG A 98 -17.91 15.04 6.36
C ARG A 98 -18.04 13.62 5.83
N THR A 99 -19.12 13.34 5.11
CA THR A 99 -19.44 12.02 4.56
C THR A 99 -18.51 11.68 3.40
N VAL A 100 -18.29 12.66 2.52
CA VAL A 100 -17.35 12.56 1.40
C VAL A 100 -15.93 12.32 1.89
N ARG A 101 -15.44 13.14 2.83
CA ARG A 101 -14.09 13.02 3.38
C ARG A 101 -13.85 11.63 3.97
N ALA A 102 -14.73 11.18 4.87
CA ALA A 102 -14.60 9.86 5.49
C ALA A 102 -14.70 8.71 4.46
N GLY A 103 -15.56 8.85 3.45
CA GLY A 103 -15.66 7.87 2.35
C GLY A 103 -14.40 7.78 1.50
N ILE A 104 -13.87 8.92 1.05
CA ILE A 104 -12.66 8.98 0.22
C ILE A 104 -11.44 8.48 1.00
N GLU A 105 -11.27 8.91 2.26
CA GLU A 105 -10.18 8.43 3.13
C GLU A 105 -10.24 6.91 3.32
N HIS A 106 -11.43 6.34 3.51
CA HIS A 106 -11.61 4.90 3.59
C HIS A 106 -11.25 4.18 2.29
N ILE A 107 -11.63 4.73 1.13
CA ILE A 107 -11.27 4.19 -0.19
C ILE A 107 -9.75 4.23 -0.39
N CYS A 108 -9.09 5.34 -0.05
CA CYS A 108 -7.64 5.47 -0.09
C CYS A 108 -6.96 4.44 0.84
N SER A 109 -7.47 4.24 2.05
CA SER A 109 -6.99 3.22 3.00
C SER A 109 -7.21 1.78 2.49
N ALA A 110 -8.24 1.54 1.69
CA ALA A 110 -8.43 0.25 1.02
C ALA A 110 -7.46 0.07 -0.15
N LEU A 111 -7.18 1.14 -0.90
CA LEU A 111 -6.21 1.13 -2.00
C LEU A 111 -4.79 0.84 -1.51
N THR A 112 -4.37 1.37 -0.34
CA THR A 112 -3.05 1.09 0.22
C THR A 112 -2.87 -0.37 0.65
N ARG A 113 -3.96 -1.06 0.99
CA ARG A 113 -3.93 -2.49 1.38
C ARG A 113 -4.12 -3.44 0.20
N ALA A 114 -4.69 -2.97 -0.90
CA ALA A 114 -5.01 -3.81 -2.04
C ALA A 114 -3.84 -3.89 -3.02
N SER A 115 -3.66 -5.06 -3.64
CA SER A 115 -2.65 -5.28 -4.68
C SER A 115 -3.03 -4.73 -6.06
N SER A 116 -4.31 -4.39 -6.26
CA SER A 116 -4.81 -3.79 -7.50
C SER A 116 -6.08 -2.97 -7.28
N ARG A 117 -6.33 -2.02 -8.18
CA ARG A 117 -7.56 -1.21 -8.20
C ARG A 117 -8.83 -2.05 -8.25
N GLN A 118 -8.83 -3.13 -9.05
CA GLN A 118 -9.97 -4.03 -9.17
C GLN A 118 -10.22 -4.79 -7.87
N ALA A 119 -9.16 -5.26 -7.20
CA ALA A 119 -9.28 -5.91 -5.90
C ALA A 119 -9.81 -4.94 -4.83
N ALA A 120 -9.36 -3.68 -4.85
CA ALA A 120 -9.88 -2.65 -3.95
C ALA A 120 -11.38 -2.39 -4.18
N TYR A 121 -11.81 -2.24 -5.44
CA TYR A 121 -13.22 -2.05 -5.78
C TYR A 121 -14.09 -3.23 -5.29
N GLU A 122 -13.64 -4.45 -5.54
CA GLU A 122 -14.32 -5.67 -5.13
C GLU A 122 -14.38 -5.83 -3.60
N ALA A 123 -13.35 -5.43 -2.87
CA ALA A 123 -13.34 -5.41 -1.41
C ALA A 123 -14.33 -4.37 -0.85
N LEU A 124 -14.27 -3.12 -1.34
CA LEU A 124 -15.12 -2.00 -0.92
C LEU A 124 -16.60 -2.23 -1.25
N ARG A 125 -16.89 -2.89 -2.38
CA ARG A 125 -18.27 -3.25 -2.75
C ARG A 125 -18.88 -4.25 -1.78
N ARG A 126 -18.08 -5.18 -1.23
CA ARG A 126 -18.54 -6.19 -0.27
C ARG A 126 -18.60 -5.66 1.17
N ASP A 127 -17.98 -4.52 1.45
CA ASP A 127 -17.91 -3.96 2.79
C ASP A 127 -19.24 -3.33 3.23
N LYS A 128 -19.99 -4.08 4.04
CA LYS A 128 -21.23 -3.61 4.65
C LYS A 128 -20.99 -2.69 5.86
N HIS A 129 -19.84 -2.81 6.53
CA HIS A 129 -19.53 -2.03 7.73
C HIS A 129 -19.21 -0.57 7.35
N ALA A 130 -18.44 -0.35 6.29
CA ALA A 130 -18.15 0.99 5.79
C ALA A 130 -19.43 1.77 5.46
N ARG A 131 -20.41 1.11 4.84
CA ARG A 131 -21.71 1.70 4.51
C ARG A 131 -22.53 2.08 5.74
N ALA A 132 -22.52 1.22 6.76
CA ALA A 132 -23.23 1.48 8.01
C ALA A 132 -22.60 2.63 8.81
N LEU A 133 -21.27 2.74 8.79
CA LEU A 133 -20.54 3.81 9.48
C LEU A 133 -20.78 5.19 8.85
N LEU A 134 -20.86 5.24 7.53
CA LEU A 134 -21.05 6.49 6.77
C LEU A 134 -22.52 6.91 6.66
N ASP A 135 -23.46 6.02 6.99
CA ASP A 135 -24.91 6.21 6.85
C ASP A 135 -25.35 6.58 5.43
N ILE A 136 -24.79 5.88 4.43
CA ILE A 136 -25.04 6.13 3.00
C ILE A 136 -25.81 4.95 2.37
N PRO A 137 -26.83 5.19 1.52
CA PRO A 137 -27.49 4.12 0.77
C PRO A 137 -26.53 3.41 -0.19
N GLY A 138 -26.86 2.18 -0.56
CA GLY A 138 -25.98 1.33 -1.38
C GLY A 138 -25.70 1.88 -2.77
N GLU A 139 -26.70 2.53 -3.38
CA GLU A 139 -26.59 3.13 -4.71
C GLU A 139 -25.53 4.24 -4.72
N SER A 140 -25.63 5.19 -3.79
CA SER A 140 -24.67 6.26 -3.56
C SER A 140 -23.26 5.73 -3.26
N TRP A 141 -23.13 4.70 -2.43
CA TRP A 141 -21.82 4.07 -2.20
C TRP A 141 -21.22 3.52 -3.51
N THR A 142 -22.00 2.77 -4.29
CA THR A 142 -21.50 2.22 -5.56
C THR A 142 -21.21 3.28 -6.62
N ALA A 143 -21.97 4.38 -6.63
CA ALA A 143 -21.74 5.51 -7.52
C ALA A 143 -20.45 6.26 -7.16
N MET A 144 -20.23 6.51 -5.86
CA MET A 144 -18.98 7.09 -5.38
C MET A 144 -17.77 6.21 -5.71
N LEU A 145 -17.88 4.88 -5.53
CA LEU A 145 -16.84 3.94 -5.95
C LEU A 145 -16.58 3.99 -7.46
N LYS A 146 -17.63 3.99 -8.29
CA LYS A 146 -17.50 4.04 -9.76
C LYS A 146 -16.91 5.36 -10.24
N ALA A 147 -17.29 6.49 -9.64
CA ALA A 147 -16.75 7.79 -9.98
C ALA A 147 -15.25 7.88 -9.61
N LEU A 148 -14.87 7.48 -8.39
CA LEU A 148 -13.49 7.60 -7.91
C LEU A 148 -12.53 6.60 -8.55
N LEU A 149 -12.91 5.33 -8.62
CA LEU A 149 -12.05 4.24 -9.12
C LEU A 149 -12.21 3.99 -10.63
N GLY A 150 -13.30 4.45 -11.23
CA GLY A 150 -13.66 4.16 -12.62
C GLY A 150 -14.42 2.83 -12.77
N HIS A 151 -14.86 2.55 -13.99
CA HIS A 151 -15.54 1.28 -14.31
C HIS A 151 -14.57 0.09 -14.18
N PRO A 152 -14.98 -1.04 -13.57
CA PRO A 152 -14.14 -2.23 -13.38
C PRO A 152 -13.86 -3.00 -14.68
N ASP A 153 -14.58 -2.71 -15.77
CA ASP A 153 -14.45 -3.42 -17.03
C ASP A 153 -13.21 -2.94 -17.79
N ALA A 154 -12.34 -3.90 -18.13
CA ALA A 154 -11.08 -3.68 -18.83
C ALA A 154 -11.27 -3.03 -20.21
N ALA A 155 -12.44 -3.24 -20.85
CA ALA A 155 -12.76 -2.62 -22.14
C ALA A 155 -12.82 -1.08 -22.07
N TYR A 156 -13.16 -0.53 -20.90
CA TYR A 156 -13.27 0.91 -20.69
C TYR A 156 -12.01 1.52 -20.05
N ALA A 157 -10.96 0.74 -19.79
CA ALA A 157 -9.76 1.23 -19.10
C ALA A 157 -9.07 2.42 -19.80
N ALA A 158 -9.21 2.52 -21.12
CA ALA A 158 -8.65 3.63 -21.91
C ALA A 158 -9.56 4.87 -21.98
N THR A 159 -10.83 4.78 -21.56
CA THR A 159 -11.78 5.89 -21.63
C THR A 159 -11.81 6.68 -20.32
N ASN A 160 -12.32 7.91 -20.39
CA ASN A 160 -12.48 8.79 -19.21
C ASN A 160 -13.33 8.12 -18.11
N ALA A 161 -14.33 7.33 -18.50
CA ALA A 161 -15.20 6.58 -17.59
C ALA A 161 -14.49 5.41 -16.88
N GLY A 162 -13.48 4.79 -17.50
CA GLY A 162 -12.73 3.69 -16.90
C GLY A 162 -11.48 4.12 -16.12
N ARG A 163 -11.00 5.35 -16.29
CA ARG A 163 -9.83 5.86 -15.55
C ARG A 163 -10.20 6.27 -14.11
N GLY A 164 -11.41 6.78 -13.87
CA GLY A 164 -11.84 7.25 -12.55
C GLY A 164 -11.21 8.60 -12.19
N VAL A 165 -11.87 9.34 -11.29
CA VAL A 165 -11.50 10.72 -10.92
C VAL A 165 -10.08 10.78 -10.31
N LEU A 166 -9.72 9.83 -9.44
CA LEU A 166 -8.41 9.85 -8.77
C LEU A 166 -7.25 9.70 -9.77
N LEU A 167 -7.38 8.80 -10.75
CA LEU A 167 -6.35 8.63 -11.78
C LEU A 167 -6.29 9.84 -12.71
N ARG A 168 -7.44 10.43 -13.06
CA ARG A 168 -7.52 11.63 -13.91
C ARG A 168 -6.82 12.83 -13.26
N LEU A 169 -7.07 13.06 -11.96
CA LEU A 169 -6.40 14.11 -11.19
C LEU A 169 -4.88 13.86 -11.10
N LEU A 170 -4.45 12.60 -10.88
CA LEU A 170 -3.02 12.25 -10.85
C LEU A 170 -2.32 12.40 -12.21
N ILE A 171 -3.05 12.25 -13.32
CA ILE A 171 -2.54 12.49 -14.68
C ILE A 171 -2.46 14.01 -14.99
N GLY A 172 -3.01 14.87 -14.11
CA GLY A 172 -2.96 16.34 -14.23
C GLY A 172 -4.21 16.94 -14.87
N GLU A 173 -5.31 16.20 -14.95
CA GLU A 173 -6.59 16.79 -15.35
C GLU A 173 -7.14 17.68 -14.24
N SER A 174 -7.63 18.88 -14.59
CA SER A 174 -8.10 19.86 -13.61
C SER A 174 -9.57 19.68 -13.25
N LEU A 175 -9.96 20.15 -12.06
CA LEU A 175 -11.34 20.11 -11.57
C LEU A 175 -12.39 20.67 -12.59
N PRO A 176 -12.14 21.79 -13.30
CA PRO A 176 -13.08 22.28 -14.32
C PRO A 176 -13.25 21.35 -15.52
N MET A 177 -12.25 20.53 -15.85
CA MET A 177 -12.37 19.53 -16.92
C MET A 177 -13.21 18.34 -16.48
N LEU A 178 -13.10 17.93 -15.20
CA LEU A 178 -13.95 16.91 -14.61
C LEU A 178 -15.41 17.33 -14.56
N LEU A 179 -15.69 18.60 -14.27
CA LEU A 179 -17.05 19.15 -14.26
C LEU A 179 -17.69 19.27 -15.66
N ARG A 180 -16.91 19.19 -16.75
CA ARG A 180 -17.45 19.15 -18.11
C ARG A 180 -17.95 17.76 -18.52
N ASP A 181 -17.58 16.73 -17.77
CA ASP A 181 -18.01 15.36 -18.01
C ASP A 181 -19.44 15.18 -17.46
N GLU A 182 -20.43 15.38 -18.33
CA GLU A 182 -21.85 15.36 -17.92
C GLU A 182 -22.26 14.01 -17.31
N ASP A 183 -21.75 12.90 -17.83
CA ASP A 183 -22.08 11.56 -17.31
C ASP A 183 -21.57 11.38 -15.86
N LEU A 184 -20.37 11.91 -15.57
CA LEU A 184 -19.80 11.89 -14.23
C LEU A 184 -20.61 12.77 -13.26
N VAL A 185 -20.92 13.99 -13.69
CA VAL A 185 -21.69 14.96 -12.89
C VAL A 185 -23.09 14.43 -12.59
N VAL A 186 -23.78 13.89 -13.59
CA VAL A 186 -25.12 13.29 -13.43
C VAL A 186 -25.08 12.11 -12.47
N LEU A 187 -24.08 11.23 -12.59
CA LEU A 187 -23.94 10.08 -11.69
C LEU A 187 -23.77 10.51 -10.23
N ILE A 188 -22.91 11.49 -9.95
CA ILE A 188 -22.62 11.94 -8.59
C ILE A 188 -23.81 12.73 -8.03
N ALA A 189 -24.38 13.66 -8.80
CA ALA A 189 -25.49 14.51 -8.35
C ALA A 189 -26.77 13.69 -8.08
N PHE A 190 -27.12 12.74 -8.96
CA PHE A 190 -28.32 11.91 -8.79
C PHE A 190 -28.22 10.96 -7.58
N THR A 191 -27.01 10.67 -7.14
CA THR A 191 -26.77 9.74 -6.03
C THR A 191 -26.37 10.45 -4.73
N ALA A 192 -26.54 11.77 -4.64
CA ALA A 192 -26.25 12.51 -3.42
C ALA A 192 -27.16 12.06 -2.25
N PRO A 193 -26.58 11.59 -1.12
CA PRO A 193 -27.34 11.16 0.05
C PRO A 193 -27.89 12.41 0.76
N GLY A 194 -29.08 12.84 0.36
CA GLY A 194 -29.66 14.09 0.85
C GLY A 194 -30.66 14.73 -0.08
N GLN A 195 -30.85 14.24 -1.32
CA GLN A 195 -32.06 14.62 -2.06
C GLN A 195 -33.27 14.07 -1.28
N PRO A 196 -34.11 14.93 -0.67
CA PRO A 196 -35.42 14.47 -0.28
C PRO A 196 -36.04 13.91 -1.56
N CYS A 197 -36.52 12.68 -1.47
CA CYS A 197 -37.34 12.08 -2.50
C CYS A 197 -38.60 12.94 -2.69
N THR A 198 -38.48 14.00 -3.49
CA THR A 198 -39.59 14.81 -3.94
C THR A 198 -40.36 14.01 -4.98
N GLY A 199 -41.27 13.17 -4.49
CA GLY A 199 -42.46 12.76 -5.22
C GLY A 199 -42.40 11.39 -5.89
N GLY A 200 -43.26 10.49 -5.41
CA GLY A 200 -43.61 9.25 -6.08
C GLY A 200 -44.72 8.48 -5.38
N GLY A 201 -45.78 9.17 -4.96
CA GLY A 201 -46.99 8.49 -4.51
C GLY A 201 -47.60 7.67 -5.66
N ARG A 202 -47.70 6.36 -5.45
CA ARG A 202 -48.80 5.53 -5.93
C ARG A 202 -48.83 4.19 -5.20
#